data_AF-W2SUU9-F1
#
_entry.id   AF-W2SUU9-F1
#
_cell.length_a   1.000
_cell.length_b   1.000
_cell.length_c   1.000
_cell.angle_alpha   90.00
_cell.angle_beta   90.00
_cell.angle_gamma   90.00
#
_symmetry.space_group_name_H-M   'P 1'
#
loop_
_entity.id
_entity.type
_entity.pdbx_description
1 polymer ?
#
loop_
_entity_poly.entity_id
_entity_poly.type
_entity_poly.pdbx_seq_one_letter_code
_entity_poly.pdbx_strand_id
1 'polypeptide(L)' 'MKFLLILFCLVIVFEAKFIRPKRCLQDPDKGKCSLKKLWWYFNQKSGKCEQFVYSGCGGNSNNFPTFT' A
#
# COMPACT_ATOMS: atom_id res chain seq x y z
N MET A 1 23.82 16.08 18.90
CA MET A 1 22.99 14.96 19.41
C MET A 1 21.65 14.82 18.67
N LYS A 2 20.86 15.89 18.50
CA LYS A 2 19.60 15.88 17.70
C LYS A 2 19.79 15.44 16.24
N PHE A 3 20.84 15.92 15.56
CA PHE A 3 21.12 15.55 14.17
C PHE A 3 21.40 14.06 13.97
N LEU A 4 22.11 13.44 14.93
CA LEU A 4 22.40 12.01 14.93
C LEU A 4 21.14 11.16 15.18
N LEU A 5 20.24 11.62 16.06
CA LEU A 5 18.93 11.00 16.29
C LEU A 5 18.00 11.11 15.07
N ILE A 6 18.02 12.25 14.37
CA ILE A 6 17.28 12.44 13.12
C ILE A 6 17.83 11.51 12.05
N LEU A 7 19.14 11.42 11.88
CA LEU A 7 19.76 10.50 10.93
C LEU A 7 19.42 9.05 11.24
N PHE A 8 19.46 8.65 12.52
CA PHE A 8 19.08 7.31 12.96
C PHE A 8 17.58 7.02 12.72
N CYS A 9 16.70 7.98 13.02
CA CYS A 9 15.27 7.89 12.69
C CYS A 9 15.03 7.80 11.18
N LEU A 10 15.74 8.60 10.38
CA LEU A 10 15.62 8.58 8.92
C LEU A 10 16.07 7.23 8.36
N VAL A 11 17.15 6.65 8.89
CA VAL A 11 17.61 5.30 8.55
C VAL A 11 16.56 4.25 8.94
N ILE A 12 16.02 4.30 10.17
CA ILE A 12 14.96 3.37 10.61
C ILE A 12 13.69 3.49 9.76
N VAL A 13 13.26 4.71 9.43
CA VAL A 13 12.08 4.97 8.60
C VAL A 13 12.30 4.50 7.16
N PHE A 14 13.54 4.62 6.64
CA PHE A 14 13.90 4.06 5.32
C PHE A 14 13.86 2.52 5.32
N GLU A 15 14.42 1.87 6.33
CA GLU A 15 14.37 0.40 6.49
C GLU A 15 12.94 -0.13 6.68
N ALA A 16 12.08 0.61 7.38
CA ALA A 16 10.69 0.22 7.59
C ALA A 16 9.87 0.10 6.29
N LYS A 17 10.23 0.86 5.24
CA LYS A 17 9.66 0.69 3.89
C LYS A 17 10.17 -0.57 3.20
N PHE A 18 11.39 -1.01 3.52
CA PHE A 18 12.05 -2.18 2.92
C PHE A 18 11.49 -3.52 3.44
N ILE A 19 10.92 -3.53 4.65
CA ILE A 19 10.27 -4.71 5.26
C ILE A 19 8.93 -5.05 4.56
N ARG A 20 8.26 -4.06 3.96
CA ARG A 20 6.96 -4.25 3.33
C ARG A 20 7.13 -4.90 1.95
N PRO A 21 6.30 -5.89 1.58
CA PRO A 21 6.27 -6.39 0.20
C PRO A 21 6.03 -5.24 -0.78
N LYS A 22 6.81 -5.17 -1.88
CA LYS A 22 6.70 -4.11 -2.89
C LYS A 22 5.26 -3.92 -3.41
N ARG A 23 4.48 -5.02 -3.51
CA ARG A 23 3.05 -4.95 -3.89
C ARG A 23 2.23 -4.04 -2.97
N CYS A 24 2.52 -4.00 -1.67
CA CYS A 24 1.80 -3.16 -0.71
C CYS A 24 2.21 -1.69 -0.78
N LEU A 25 3.26 -1.37 -1.54
CA LEU A 25 3.77 -0.01 -1.71
C LEU A 25 3.21 0.69 -2.96
N GLN A 26 2.34 0.02 -3.71
CA GLN A 26 1.69 0.59 -4.89
C GLN A 26 0.41 1.32 -4.47
N ASP A 27 0.06 2.40 -5.16
CA ASP A 27 -1.27 3.02 -5.02
C ASP A 27 -2.36 2.06 -5.54
N PRO A 28 -3.61 2.13 -5.06
CA PRO A 28 -4.67 1.27 -5.57
C PRO A 28 -4.94 1.58 -7.04
N ASP A 29 -4.98 0.54 -7.88
CA ASP A 29 -5.30 0.67 -9.30
C ASP A 29 -6.66 0.03 -9.60
N LYS A 30 -7.62 0.88 -10.01
CA LYS A 30 -8.96 0.47 -10.40
C LYS A 30 -8.94 -0.54 -11.56
N GLY A 31 -7.91 -0.53 -12.42
CA GLY A 31 -7.89 -1.30 -13.65
C GLY A 31 -8.80 -0.74 -14.73
N LYS A 32 -9.03 -1.52 -15.79
CA LYS A 32 -9.59 -1.04 -17.06
C LYS A 32 -10.95 -1.63 -17.47
N CYS A 33 -11.53 -2.49 -16.63
CA CYS A 33 -12.84 -3.09 -16.90
C CYS A 33 -13.99 -2.22 -16.37
N SER A 34 -15.22 -2.75 -16.38
CA SER A 34 -16.43 -1.99 -16.02
C SER A 34 -17.18 -2.54 -14.80
N LEU A 35 -16.68 -3.61 -14.15
CA LEU A 35 -17.30 -4.10 -12.92
C LEU A 35 -17.05 -3.12 -11.77
N LYS A 36 -17.87 -3.19 -10.72
CA LYS A 36 -17.67 -2.42 -9.49
C LYS A 36 -17.60 -3.39 -8.33
N LYS A 37 -16.39 -3.79 -7.95
CA LYS A 37 -16.15 -4.67 -6.81
C LYS A 37 -15.43 -3.90 -5.71
N LEU A 38 -15.91 -4.05 -4.47
CA LEU A 38 -15.27 -3.46 -3.30
C LEU A 38 -14.18 -4.40 -2.80
N TRP A 39 -12.92 -4.08 -3.12
CA TRP A 39 -11.76 -4.87 -2.73
C TRP A 39 -10.88 -4.03 -1.80
N TRP A 40 -9.87 -4.67 -1.22
CA TRP A 40 -8.97 -4.07 -0.24
C TRP A 40 -7.62 -3.75 -0.89
N TYR A 41 -7.00 -2.67 -0.43
CA TYR A 41 -5.61 -2.33 -0.71
C TYR A 41 -4.94 -1.84 0.59
N PHE A 42 -3.62 -1.95 0.68
CA PHE A 42 -2.88 -1.37 1.78
C PHE A 42 -2.61 0.13 1.53
N ASN A 43 -3.13 1.01 2.39
CA ASN A 43 -2.86 2.44 2.35
C ASN A 43 -1.63 2.78 3.20
N GLN A 44 -0.56 3.24 2.55
CA GLN A 44 0.70 3.59 3.21
C GLN A 44 0.61 4.83 4.10
N LYS A 45 -0.32 5.76 3.81
CA LYS A 45 -0.48 6.99 4.57
C LYS A 45 -1.16 6.70 5.92
N SER A 46 -2.18 5.84 5.93
CA SER A 46 -2.88 5.45 7.16
C SER A 46 -2.26 4.23 7.85
N GLY A 47 -1.45 3.45 7.13
CA GLY A 47 -0.86 2.20 7.60
C GLY A 47 -1.87 1.05 7.74
N LYS A 48 -3.03 1.14 7.08
CA LYS A 48 -4.16 0.20 7.21
C LYS A 48 -4.59 -0.36 5.86
N CYS A 49 -5.27 -1.51 5.89
CA CYS A 49 -6.01 -1.98 4.72
C CYS A 49 -7.32 -1.21 4.61
N GLU A 50 -7.56 -0.61 3.46
CA GLU A 50 -8.74 0.19 3.14
C GLU A 50 -9.43 -0.33 1.89
N GLN A 51 -10.70 0.02 1.72
CA GLN A 51 -11.48 -0.44 0.58
C GLN A 51 -11.35 0.52 -0.61
N PHE A 52 -11.37 -0.04 -1.82
CA PHE A 52 -11.44 0.71 -3.07
C PHE A 52 -12.29 -0.04 -4.11
N VAL A 53 -12.70 0.66 -5.17
CA VAL A 53 -13.47 0.07 -6.25
C VAL A 53 -12.52 -0.50 -7.31
N TYR A 54 -12.48 -1.81 -7.43
CA TYR A 54 -11.78 -2.53 -8.49
C TYR A 54 -12.71 -2.83 -9.67
N SER A 55 -12.20 -2.63 -10.88
CA SER A 55 -12.93 -2.79 -12.13
C SER A 55 -13.15 -4.24 -12.59
N GLY A 56 -12.47 -5.19 -11.96
CA GLY A 56 -12.56 -6.62 -12.27
C GLY A 56 -11.47 -7.17 -13.20
N CYS A 57 -10.65 -6.32 -13.84
CA CYS A 57 -9.48 -6.78 -14.60
C CYS A 57 -8.36 -5.72 -14.65
N GLY A 58 -7.14 -6.17 -14.92
CA GLY A 58 -5.96 -5.31 -14.92
C GLY A 58 -5.58 -4.89 -13.50
N GLY A 59 -5.19 -3.63 -13.33
CA GLY A 59 -4.77 -3.14 -12.02
C GLY A 59 -3.38 -3.63 -11.64
N ASN A 60 -3.07 -3.56 -10.35
CA ASN A 60 -1.80 -3.98 -9.78
C ASN A 60 -2.00 -4.98 -8.62
N SER A 61 -0.91 -5.35 -7.94
CA SER A 61 -0.93 -6.39 -6.91
C SER A 61 -1.32 -5.90 -5.51
N ASN A 62 -1.51 -4.59 -5.30
CA ASN A 62 -2.10 -4.05 -4.08
C ASN A 62 -3.63 -4.17 -4.12
N ASN A 63 -4.13 -5.38 -4.31
CA ASN A 63 -5.55 -5.63 -4.57
C ASN A 63 -5.95 -7.00 -4.00
N PHE A 64 -6.81 -7.00 -2.99
CA PHE A 64 -7.16 -8.17 -2.19
C PHE A 64 -8.69 -8.32 -2.09
N PRO A 65 -9.27 -9.48 -2.41
CA PRO A 65 -10.72 -9.66 -2.42
C PRO A 65 -11.34 -9.76 -1.02
N THR A 66 -10.56 -10.10 0.00
CA THR A 66 -11.00 -10.29 1.39
C THR A 66 -10.02 -9.63 2.37
N PHE A 67 -10.49 -9.33 3.58
CA PHE A 67 -9.65 -8.93 4.70
C PHE A 67 -9.13 -10.21 5.36
N THR A 68 -7.89 -10.61 5.07
CA THR A 68 -7.23 -11.80 5.63
C THR A 68 -5.76 -11.51 5.84
#